data_AF-A0A0B7IKP9-F1
#
_entry.id   AF-A0A0B7IKP9-F1
#
_cell.length_a   1.000
_cell.length_b   1.000
_cell.length_c   1.000
_cell.angle_alpha   90.00
_cell.angle_beta   90.00
_cell.angle_gamma   90.00
#
_symmetry.space_group_name_H-M   'P 1'
#
loop_
_entity.id
_entity.type
_entity.pdbx_description
1 polymer ?
#
loop_
_entity_poly.entity_id
_entity_poly.type
_entity_poly.pdbx_seq_one_letter_code
_entity_poly.pdbx_strand_id
1 'polypeptide(L)'
;MSNTGYLITGKHLHYLLTFLNSKFIEYSFRRFYSVSLGEKGLRWLAQYMEKLPIIQPTKEIEQNLSKLLDINNYNEIDKFIYHLYNLTNEEIELIEKSIK
;
A
#
# COMPACT_ATOMS: atom_id res chain seq x y z
N MET A 1 -25.97 -9.21 4.97
CA MET A 1 -24.58 -9.71 5.06
C MET A 1 -23.66 -8.50 5.11
N SER A 2 -22.77 -8.43 6.10
CA SER A 2 -21.80 -7.34 6.20
C SER A 2 -20.58 -7.65 5.34
N ASN A 3 -20.27 -6.80 4.35
CA ASN A 3 -19.03 -6.90 3.57
C ASN A 3 -17.86 -6.36 4.42
N THR A 4 -17.37 -7.17 5.34
CA THR A 4 -16.33 -6.81 6.32
C THR A 4 -14.95 -7.38 5.98
N GLY A 5 -14.84 -8.21 4.94
CA GLY A 5 -13.59 -8.79 4.48
C GLY A 5 -13.62 -9.09 2.99
N TYR A 6 -12.46 -9.01 2.35
CA TYR A 6 -12.23 -9.32 0.95
C TYR A 6 -11.07 -10.31 0.84
N LEU A 7 -11.09 -11.13 -0.21
CA LEU A 7 -10.02 -12.08 -0.52
C LEU A 7 -9.39 -11.70 -1.85
N ILE A 8 -8.06 -11.67 -1.88
CA ILE A 8 -7.27 -11.43 -3.09
C ILE A 8 -6.65 -12.75 -3.52
N THR A 9 -6.82 -13.12 -4.79
CA THR A 9 -6.27 -14.34 -5.38
C THR A 9 -5.62 -14.02 -6.72
N GLY A 10 -4.62 -14.80 -7.14
CA GLY A 10 -3.96 -14.62 -8.44
C GLY A 10 -2.46 -14.75 -8.34
N LYS A 11 -1.76 -14.01 -9.20
CA LYS A 11 -0.29 -13.95 -9.25
C LYS A 11 0.23 -12.78 -8.43
N HIS A 12 1.53 -12.79 -8.12
CA HIS A 12 2.22 -11.67 -7.46
C HIS A 12 1.63 -11.30 -6.08
N LEU A 13 1.09 -12.29 -5.35
CA LEU A 13 0.42 -12.06 -4.07
C LEU A 13 1.36 -11.50 -3.00
N HIS A 14 2.62 -11.93 -2.97
CA HIS A 14 3.62 -11.38 -2.05
C HIS A 14 3.88 -9.91 -2.34
N TYR A 15 4.04 -9.54 -3.61
CA TYR A 15 4.18 -8.14 -4.02
C TYR A 15 2.97 -7.30 -3.60
N LEU A 16 1.75 -7.78 -3.89
CA LEU A 16 0.52 -7.08 -3.50
C LEU A 16 0.41 -6.96 -1.98
N LEU A 17 0.74 -8.00 -1.23
CA LEU A 17 0.73 -7.97 0.23
C LEU A 17 1.70 -6.91 0.77
N THR A 18 2.93 -6.89 0.27
CA THR A 18 3.94 -5.90 0.68
C THR A 18 3.52 -4.47 0.30
N PHE A 19 3.01 -4.29 -0.91
CA PHE A 19 2.57 -3.00 -1.42
C PHE A 19 1.37 -2.44 -0.64
N LEU A 20 0.35 -3.27 -0.39
CA LEU A 20 -0.87 -2.85 0.30
C LEU A 20 -0.65 -2.54 1.79
N ASN A 21 0.39 -3.08 2.39
CA ASN A 21 0.78 -2.76 3.77
C ASN A 21 1.74 -1.56 3.89
N SER A 22 2.07 -0.89 2.78
CA SER A 22 2.96 0.26 2.81
C SER A 22 2.27 1.51 3.31
N LYS A 23 3.05 2.39 3.93
CA LYS A 23 2.60 3.71 4.38
C LYS A 23 2.05 4.55 3.22
N PHE A 24 2.70 4.47 2.06
CA PHE A 24 2.22 5.16 0.87
C PHE A 24 0.77 4.80 0.52
N ILE A 25 0.44 3.50 0.58
CA ILE A 25 -0.92 3.04 0.28
C ILE A 25 -1.90 3.42 1.38
N GLU A 26 -1.54 3.29 2.64
CA GLU A 26 -2.41 3.74 3.73
C GLU A 26 -2.76 5.23 3.59
N TYR A 27 -1.76 6.07 3.35
CA TYR A 27 -1.96 7.50 3.13
C TYR A 27 -2.83 7.77 1.91
N SER A 28 -2.47 7.19 0.75
CA SER A 28 -3.15 7.43 -0.51
C SER A 28 -4.60 6.97 -0.44
N PHE A 29 -4.83 5.78 0.12
CA PHE A 29 -6.16 5.22 0.27
C PHE A 29 -7.00 6.08 1.21
N ARG A 30 -6.45 6.49 2.36
CA ARG A 30 -7.13 7.41 3.29
C ARG A 30 -7.50 8.74 2.65
N ARG A 31 -6.59 9.32 1.87
CA ARG A 31 -6.76 10.66 1.30
C ARG A 31 -7.68 10.70 0.08
N PHE A 32 -7.62 9.71 -0.80
CA PHE A 32 -8.21 9.78 -2.14
C PHE A 32 -9.29 8.73 -2.41
N TYR A 33 -9.25 7.58 -1.71
CA TYR A 33 -10.06 6.41 -2.08
C TYR A 33 -11.00 5.95 -0.96
N SER A 34 -10.79 6.43 0.27
CA SER A 34 -11.60 6.04 1.41
C SER A 34 -12.94 6.74 1.40
N VAL A 35 -13.97 6.01 1.84
CA VAL A 35 -15.25 6.58 2.25
C VAL A 35 -15.27 6.57 3.76
N SER A 36 -15.53 7.71 4.38
CA SER A 36 -15.57 7.83 5.84
C SER A 36 -16.66 6.93 6.42
N LEU A 37 -16.28 6.13 7.42
CA LEU A 37 -17.20 5.34 8.23
C LEU A 37 -17.27 6.01 9.62
N GLY A 38 -18.15 7.01 9.76
CA GLY A 38 -18.21 7.86 10.96
C GLY A 38 -17.01 8.81 11.06
N GLU A 39 -16.59 9.16 12.29
CA GLU A 39 -15.52 10.16 12.51
C GLU A 39 -14.09 9.62 12.28
N LYS A 40 -13.86 8.31 12.46
CA LYS A 40 -12.51 7.71 12.43
C LYS A 40 -12.38 6.41 11.64
N GLY A 41 -13.48 5.80 11.22
CA GLY A 41 -13.45 4.52 10.52
C GLY A 41 -13.12 4.68 9.04
N LEU A 42 -12.27 3.81 8.53
CA LEU A 42 -11.84 3.81 7.12
C LEU A 42 -12.45 2.61 6.41
N ARG A 43 -13.26 2.85 5.38
CA ARG A 43 -13.91 1.76 4.63
C ARG A 43 -13.12 1.39 3.39
N TRP A 44 -12.54 0.19 3.39
CA TRP A 44 -11.96 -0.43 2.21
C TRP A 44 -13.04 -1.08 1.37
N LEU A 45 -13.27 -0.59 0.16
CA LEU A 45 -14.18 -1.20 -0.80
C LEU A 45 -13.38 -1.71 -2.00
N ALA A 46 -13.67 -2.94 -2.45
CA ALA A 46 -12.99 -3.56 -3.58
C ALA A 46 -12.98 -2.66 -4.84
N GLN A 47 -14.10 -2.01 -5.15
CA GLN A 47 -14.23 -1.08 -6.29
C GLN A 47 -13.26 0.11 -6.26
N TYR A 48 -12.75 0.50 -5.08
CA TYR A 48 -11.74 1.55 -4.93
C TYR A 48 -10.34 0.97 -4.90
N MET A 49 -10.16 -0.22 -4.33
CA MET A 49 -8.88 -0.93 -4.41
C MET A 49 -8.47 -1.23 -5.85
N GLU A 50 -9.42 -1.58 -6.71
CA GLU A 50 -9.19 -1.81 -8.15
C GLU A 50 -8.71 -0.56 -8.90
N LYS A 51 -8.90 0.64 -8.33
CA LYS A 51 -8.47 1.92 -8.93
C LYS A 51 -7.10 2.37 -8.42
N LEU A 52 -6.48 1.64 -7.50
CA LEU A 52 -5.15 1.99 -7.02
C LEU A 52 -4.15 1.91 -8.20
N PRO A 53 -3.24 2.90 -8.33
CA PRO A 53 -2.28 2.93 -9.42
C PRO A 53 -1.13 1.94 -9.15
N ILE A 54 -1.41 0.64 -9.13
CA ILE A 54 -0.41 -0.40 -8.83
C ILE A 54 0.53 -0.60 -10.02
N ILE A 55 1.81 -0.34 -9.82
CA ILE A 55 2.86 -0.62 -10.80
C ILE A 55 3.00 -2.13 -10.96
N GLN A 56 3.06 -2.62 -12.20
CA GLN A 56 3.28 -4.04 -12.44
C GLN A 56 4.70 -4.44 -12.00
N PRO A 57 4.85 -5.45 -11.14
CA PRO A 57 6.16 -5.81 -10.63
C PRO A 57 6.96 -6.55 -11.70
N THR A 58 8.25 -6.23 -11.79
CA THR A 58 9.23 -7.10 -12.47
C THR A 58 9.70 -8.19 -11.51
N LYS A 59 10.29 -9.26 -12.03
CA LYS A 59 10.84 -10.35 -11.20
C LYS A 59 11.85 -9.84 -10.17
N GLU A 60 12.65 -8.84 -10.53
CA GLU A 60 13.65 -8.25 -9.64
C GLU A 60 13.01 -7.48 -8.49
N ILE A 61 11.97 -6.69 -8.78
CA ILE A 61 11.20 -5.96 -7.77
C ILE A 61 10.57 -6.94 -6.78
N GLU A 62 9.94 -8.01 -7.27
CA GLU A 62 9.35 -9.03 -6.40
C GLU A 62 10.38 -9.70 -5.51
N GLN A 63 11.53 -10.08 -6.07
CA GLN A 63 12.58 -10.74 -5.31
C GLN A 63 13.15 -9.83 -4.22
N ASN A 64 13.36 -8.55 -4.53
CA ASN A 64 13.86 -7.59 -3.55
C ASN A 64 12.85 -7.35 -2.43
N LEU A 65 11.58 -7.13 -2.77
CA LEU A 65 10.52 -6.94 -1.77
C LEU A 65 10.27 -8.19 -0.93
N SER A 66 10.31 -9.39 -1.54
CA SER A 66 10.19 -10.65 -0.80
C SER A 66 11.31 -10.81 0.23
N LYS A 67 12.56 -10.55 -0.17
CA LYS A 67 13.70 -10.60 0.77
C LYS A 67 13.55 -9.64 1.94
N LEU A 68 13.07 -8.43 1.68
CA LEU A 68 12.83 -7.43 2.72
C LEU A 68 11.68 -7.83 3.65
N LEU A 69 10.63 -8.44 3.09
CA LEU A 69 9.50 -8.95 3.87
C LEU A 69 9.93 -10.13 4.76
N ASP A 70 10.77 -11.04 4.26
CA ASP A 70 11.26 -12.21 5.02
C ASP A 70 12.03 -11.80 6.29
N ILE A 71 12.75 -10.66 6.23
CA ILE A 71 13.47 -10.09 7.38
C ILE A 71 12.66 -9.04 8.16
N ASN A 72 11.37 -8.86 7.84
CA ASN A 72 10.47 -7.87 8.44
C ASN A 72 11.01 -6.42 8.39
N ASN A 73 11.73 -6.05 7.33
CA ASN A 73 12.29 -4.71 7.18
C ASN A 73 11.32 -3.75 6.46
N TYR A 74 10.25 -3.40 7.16
CA TYR A 74 9.17 -2.55 6.64
C TYR A 74 9.62 -1.14 6.25
N ASN A 75 10.61 -0.57 6.94
CA ASN A 75 11.13 0.76 6.62
C ASN A 75 11.81 0.81 5.25
N GLU A 76 12.58 -0.22 4.89
CA GLU A 76 13.21 -0.28 3.56
C GLU A 76 12.19 -0.61 2.46
N ILE A 77 11.13 -1.36 2.79
CA ILE A 77 9.98 -1.55 1.88
C ILE A 77 9.33 -0.20 1.56
N ASP A 78 9.03 0.62 2.57
CA ASP A 78 8.41 1.93 2.36
C ASP A 78 9.31 2.83 1.50
N LYS A 79 10.61 2.92 1.80
CA LYS A 79 11.57 3.68 0.99
C LYS A 79 11.63 3.19 -0.46
N PHE A 80 11.63 1.88 -0.65
CA PHE A 80 11.62 1.28 -1.99
C PHE A 80 10.36 1.69 -2.76
N ILE A 81 9.20 1.66 -2.11
CA ILE A 81 7.93 2.07 -2.72
C ILE A 81 7.94 3.57 -3.01
N TYR A 82 8.44 4.43 -2.12
CA TYR A 82 8.58 5.86 -2.40
C TYR A 82 9.43 6.12 -3.64
N HIS A 83 10.55 5.38 -3.78
CA HIS A 83 11.40 5.47 -4.97
C HIS A 83 10.67 5.00 -6.24
N LEU A 84 9.89 3.91 -6.15
CA LEU A 84 9.13 3.35 -7.26
C LEU A 84 8.12 4.35 -7.86
N TYR A 85 7.55 5.23 -7.03
CA TYR A 85 6.63 6.29 -7.45
C TYR A 85 7.30 7.65 -7.63
N ASN A 86 8.63 7.72 -7.56
CA ASN A 86 9.41 8.96 -7.70
C ASN A 86 8.95 10.09 -6.77
N LEU A 87 8.57 9.74 -5.53
CA LEU A 87 8.12 10.74 -4.55
C LEU A 87 9.26 11.66 -4.12
N THR A 88 8.94 12.94 -3.92
CA THR A 88 9.91 13.90 -3.39
C THR A 88 10.05 13.77 -1.88
N ASN A 89 11.12 14.36 -1.32
CA ASN A 89 11.33 14.35 0.13
C ASN A 89 10.18 15.02 0.90
N GLU A 90 9.61 16.09 0.33
CA GLU A 90 8.48 16.81 0.91
C GLU A 90 7.22 15.93 0.94
N GLU A 91 6.96 15.17 -0.12
CA GLU A 91 5.84 14.24 -0.19
C GLU A 91 6.01 13.08 0.79
N ILE A 92 7.21 12.52 0.88
CA ILE A 92 7.55 11.46 1.85
C ILE A 92 7.33 11.97 3.28
N GLU A 93 7.82 13.17 3.60
CA GLU A 93 7.64 13.76 4.92
C GLU A 93 6.15 13.97 5.25
N LEU A 94 5.35 14.37 4.25
CA LEU A 94 3.91 14.53 4.41
C LEU A 94 3.21 13.18 4.70
N ILE A 95 3.59 12.12 3.98
CA ILE A 95 3.08 10.76 4.21
C ILE A 95 3.43 10.30 5.62
N GLU A 96 4.71 10.36 6.00
CA GLU A 96 5.20 9.92 7.31
C GLU A 96 4.56 10.68 8.47
N LYS A 97 4.27 11.97 8.32
CA LYS A 97 3.55 12.76 9.34
C LYS A 97 2.07 12.44 9.46
N SER A 98 1.47 11.90 8.40
CA SER A 98 0.03 11.67 8.32
C SER A 98 -0.41 10.34 8.94
N ILE A 99 0.53 9.41 9.10
CA ILE A 99 0.34 8.07 9.66
C ILE A 99 0.92 8.10 11.07
N LYS A 100 0.10 7.71 12.06
CA LYS A 100 0.39 7.90 13.48
C LYS A 100 0.29 6.60 14.25
#